data_AF-A0ABD6EWK4-F1
#
_entry.id   AF-A0ABD6EWK4-F1
#
_cell.length_a   1.000
_cell.length_b   1.000
_cell.length_c   1.000
_cell.angle_alpha   90.00
_cell.angle_beta   90.00
_cell.angle_gamma   90.00
#
_symmetry.space_group_name_H-M   'P 1'
#
loop_
_entity.id
_entity.type
_entity.pdbx_description
1 polymer ?
#
loop_
_entity_poly.entity_id
_entity_poly.type
_entity_poly.pdbx_seq_one_letter_code
_entity_poly.pdbx_strand_id
1 'polypeptide(L)'
;MGSCVGEEFQPWERFGRWIHCICVVTFDLELGQALEVVYPGDAQLSSTEKTNICYLAFPDSNSGCTRDTTFHFRIRRSATHVSDAHVLYCERAPLAIGIDPLYYYGFAHFRQQKDATLPRGYYQKSLILITLLPLFNLYSLIIDTIATAFFQSGEPAVEAACHHIDQWPAPIPGEPLNLPLLGHIIECRIPCKADIELPNRLSSVDFKRRSDQPNCVALSSVHEPDLCL
;
A
#
# COMPACT_ATOMS: atom_id res chain seq x y z
N MET A 1 12.41 -26.89 -30.54
CA MET A 1 12.99 -26.67 -29.21
C MET A 1 13.16 -25.17 -29.03
N GLY A 2 12.12 -24.49 -28.57
CA GLY A 2 12.18 -23.07 -28.24
C GLY A 2 12.44 -22.96 -26.75
N SER A 3 13.67 -22.60 -26.38
CA SER A 3 14.03 -22.34 -24.99
C SER A 3 13.29 -21.09 -24.53
N CYS A 4 12.25 -21.26 -23.72
CA CYS A 4 11.69 -20.18 -22.93
C CYS A 4 12.79 -19.71 -21.98
N VAL A 5 13.44 -18.60 -22.31
CA VAL A 5 14.30 -17.89 -21.36
C VAL A 5 13.35 -17.42 -20.27
N GLY A 6 13.31 -18.15 -19.15
CA GLY A 6 12.68 -17.62 -17.95
C GLY A 6 13.42 -16.34 -17.59
N GLU A 7 12.75 -15.21 -17.63
CA GLU A 7 13.29 -13.97 -17.07
C GLU A 7 13.59 -14.27 -15.59
N GLU A 8 14.88 -14.41 -15.24
CA GLU A 8 15.33 -14.50 -13.85
C GLU A 8 15.14 -13.11 -13.24
N PHE A 9 13.96 -12.89 -12.66
CA PHE A 9 13.67 -11.69 -11.90
C PHE A 9 14.54 -11.67 -10.63
N GLN A 10 15.02 -10.48 -10.25
CA GLN A 10 15.62 -10.33 -8.92
C GLN A 10 14.55 -10.62 -7.84
N PRO A 11 14.94 -11.10 -6.65
CA PRO A 11 14.00 -11.26 -5.54
C PRO A 11 13.22 -9.97 -5.33
N TRP A 12 11.90 -10.09 -5.16
CA TRP A 12 10.99 -8.96 -4.90
C TRP A 12 10.90 -7.92 -6.01
N GLU A 13 11.42 -8.20 -7.21
CA GLU A 13 11.37 -7.24 -8.31
C GLU A 13 9.92 -6.90 -8.70
N ARG A 14 9.02 -7.88 -8.69
CA ARG A 14 7.60 -7.67 -9.02
C ARG A 14 6.87 -6.95 -7.89
N PHE A 15 7.18 -7.29 -6.65
CA PHE A 15 6.73 -6.54 -5.47
C PHE A 15 7.11 -5.05 -5.59
N GLY A 16 8.37 -4.77 -5.94
CA GLY A 16 8.92 -3.43 -6.11
C GLY A 16 8.23 -2.57 -7.17
N ARG A 17 7.47 -3.18 -8.10
CA ARG A 17 6.66 -2.44 -9.09
C ARG A 17 5.40 -1.83 -8.48
N TRP A 18 4.93 -2.39 -7.37
CA TRP A 18 3.70 -1.99 -6.70
C TRP A 18 3.96 -1.28 -5.38
N ILE A 19 4.90 -1.78 -4.58
CA ILE A 19 5.14 -1.37 -3.21
C ILE A 19 6.64 -1.33 -2.98
N HIS A 20 7.14 -0.27 -2.35
CA HIS A 20 8.54 -0.16 -1.96
C HIS A 20 8.84 -1.01 -0.72
N CYS A 21 8.00 -0.87 0.32
CA CYS A 21 8.08 -1.71 1.51
C CYS A 21 6.79 -1.66 2.34
N ILE A 22 6.67 -2.59 3.27
CA ILE A 22 5.69 -2.59 4.36
C ILE A 22 6.48 -2.49 5.68
N CYS A 23 6.09 -1.56 6.54
CA CYS A 23 6.73 -1.30 7.82
C CYS A 23 5.77 -1.59 8.97
N VAL A 24 6.27 -2.22 10.02
CA VAL A 24 5.57 -2.36 11.30
C VAL A 24 6.17 -1.35 12.27
N VAL A 25 5.33 -0.48 12.84
CA VAL A 25 5.77 0.54 13.78
C VAL A 25 5.01 0.40 15.10
N THR A 26 5.74 0.36 16.20
CA THR A 26 5.20 0.28 17.57
C THR A 26 5.41 1.57 18.33
N PHE A 27 4.66 1.73 19.42
CA PHE A 27 4.97 2.73 20.43
C PHE A 27 5.78 2.10 21.56
N ASP A 28 7.06 2.44 21.62
CA ASP A 28 7.95 2.14 22.73
C ASP A 28 7.90 3.24 23.80
N LEU A 29 8.04 2.88 25.08
CA LEU A 29 7.92 3.84 26.18
C LEU A 29 9.11 4.78 26.30
N GLU A 30 10.30 4.33 25.92
CA GLU A 30 11.55 5.08 26.05
C GLU A 30 11.87 5.81 24.74
N LEU A 31 11.65 5.15 23.61
CA LEU A 31 12.00 5.65 22.28
C LEU A 31 10.85 6.39 21.58
N GLY A 32 9.61 6.20 22.03
CA GLY A 32 8.42 6.71 21.33
C GLY A 32 8.05 5.83 20.14
N GLN A 33 7.71 6.42 18.99
CA GLN A 33 7.41 5.64 17.79
C GLN A 33 8.69 4.97 17.26
N ALA A 34 8.69 3.65 17.15
CA ALA A 34 9.85 2.88 16.74
C ALA A 34 9.49 1.88 15.63
N LEU A 35 10.33 1.83 14.60
CA LEU A 35 10.25 0.86 13.52
C LEU A 35 10.69 -0.52 14.03
N GLU A 36 9.79 -1.49 14.00
CA GLU A 36 10.03 -2.85 14.49
C GLU A 36 10.57 -3.74 13.36
N VAL A 37 9.87 -3.77 12.22
CA VAL A 37 10.21 -4.63 11.08
C VAL A 37 9.91 -3.92 9.75
N VAL A 38 10.68 -4.26 8.71
CA VAL A 38 10.47 -3.83 7.33
C VAL A 38 10.43 -5.05 6.41
N TYR A 39 9.46 -5.08 5.50
CA TYR A 39 9.27 -6.12 4.50
C TYR A 39 9.27 -5.54 3.08
N PRO A 40 9.86 -6.23 2.10
CA PRO A 40 10.76 -7.37 2.29
C PRO A 40 12.03 -6.94 3.04
N GLY A 41 12.75 -7.89 3.66
CA GLY A 41 13.86 -7.59 4.57
C GLY A 41 15.08 -6.91 3.91
N ASP A 42 15.16 -6.94 2.59
CA ASP A 42 16.18 -6.26 1.78
C ASP A 42 15.75 -4.86 1.30
N ALA A 43 14.54 -4.42 1.62
CA ALA A 43 14.05 -3.10 1.28
C ALA A 43 14.93 -2.00 1.90
N GLN A 44 15.40 -1.10 1.04
CA GLN A 44 16.31 -0.03 1.43
C GLN A 44 15.53 1.23 1.81
N LEU A 45 15.70 1.69 3.05
CA LEU A 45 15.20 2.98 3.54
C LEU A 45 16.35 3.74 4.20
N SER A 46 16.50 5.02 3.86
CA SER A 46 17.46 5.89 4.53
C SER A 46 17.07 6.12 5.99
N SER A 47 18.03 6.55 6.82
CA SER A 47 17.75 6.92 8.21
C SER A 47 16.67 8.01 8.30
N THR A 48 16.75 9.01 7.43
CA THR A 48 15.75 10.09 7.36
C THR A 48 14.36 9.58 6.99
N GLU A 49 14.27 8.64 6.04
CA GLU A 49 13.00 8.02 5.64
C GLU A 49 12.39 7.21 6.79
N LYS A 50 13.20 6.38 7.48
CA LYS A 50 12.76 5.63 8.65
C LYS A 50 12.21 6.55 9.76
N THR A 51 12.91 7.64 10.05
CA THR A 51 12.46 8.64 11.03
C THR A 51 11.14 9.27 10.61
N ASN A 52 10.99 9.69 9.35
CA ASN A 52 9.76 10.29 8.86
C ASN A 52 8.57 9.31 8.91
N ILE A 53 8.81 8.04 8.56
CA ILE A 53 7.80 6.97 8.64
C ILE A 53 7.34 6.79 10.10
N CYS A 54 8.27 6.70 11.06
CA CYS A 54 7.91 6.54 12.47
C CYS A 54 7.10 7.73 13.00
N TYR A 55 7.51 8.95 12.64
CA TYR A 55 6.84 10.17 13.07
C TYR A 55 5.39 10.25 12.56
N LEU A 56 5.15 9.80 11.32
CA LEU A 56 3.83 9.83 10.67
C LEU A 56 3.04 8.53 10.85
N ALA A 57 3.53 7.57 11.65
CA ALA A 57 2.91 6.26 11.81
C ALA A 57 1.61 6.28 12.64
N PHE A 58 1.37 7.34 13.40
CA PHE A 58 0.28 7.46 14.36
C PHE A 58 -0.58 8.69 14.04
N PRO A 59 -1.90 8.66 14.28
CA PRO A 59 -2.75 9.82 14.08
C PRO A 59 -2.40 10.95 15.06
N ASP A 60 -2.49 12.20 14.59
CA ASP A 60 -2.16 13.41 15.39
C ASP A 60 -3.00 13.54 16.67
N SER A 61 -4.22 13.01 16.67
CA SER A 61 -5.14 13.03 17.81
C SER A 61 -5.55 11.64 18.21
N ASN A 62 -5.25 11.28 19.46
CA ASN A 62 -5.65 10.01 20.03
C ASN A 62 -6.98 10.17 20.78
N SER A 63 -8.11 9.91 20.12
CA SER A 63 -9.36 9.75 20.84
C SER A 63 -9.28 8.44 21.64
N GLY A 64 -9.41 8.49 22.97
CA GLY A 64 -9.22 7.36 23.89
C GLY A 64 -10.18 6.16 23.76
N CYS A 65 -10.74 5.91 22.58
CA CYS A 65 -11.54 4.75 22.24
C CYS A 65 -10.67 3.68 21.56
N THR A 66 -11.03 2.40 21.72
CA THR A 66 -10.45 1.31 20.90
C THR A 66 -10.89 1.55 19.47
N ARG A 67 -9.93 1.74 18.56
CA ARG A 67 -10.23 2.15 17.19
C ARG A 67 -9.10 1.76 16.26
N ASP A 68 -9.49 1.23 15.11
CA ASP A 68 -8.65 1.14 13.93
C ASP A 68 -8.83 2.42 13.12
N THR A 69 -7.73 3.04 12.69
CA THR A 69 -7.74 4.27 11.91
C THR A 69 -6.81 4.13 10.72
N THR A 70 -7.35 4.33 9.53
CA THR A 70 -6.58 4.31 8.28
C THR A 70 -6.41 5.73 7.77
N PHE A 71 -5.19 6.08 7.37
CA PHE A 71 -4.84 7.39 6.83
C PHE A 71 -3.65 7.27 5.88
N HIS A 72 -3.35 8.33 5.16
CA HIS A 72 -2.24 8.37 4.23
C HIS A 72 -1.42 9.65 4.42
N PHE A 73 -0.15 9.58 4.05
CA PHE A 73 0.78 10.70 4.15
C PHE A 73 1.82 10.62 3.03
N ARG A 74 2.67 11.64 2.94
CA ARG A 74 3.73 11.72 1.94
C ARG A 74 5.05 12.10 2.60
N ILE A 75 6.14 11.42 2.22
CA ILE A 75 7.49 11.71 2.73
C ILE A 75 8.46 11.98 1.58
N ARG A 76 9.47 12.82 1.83
CA ARG A 76 10.52 13.11 0.86
C ARG A 76 11.39 11.85 0.63
N ARG A 77 11.68 11.55 -0.64
CA ARG A 77 12.61 10.51 -1.05
C ARG A 77 14.05 11.00 -1.06
N SER A 78 14.95 10.12 -0.63
CA SER A 78 16.39 10.31 -0.68
C SER A 78 16.98 9.89 -2.03
N ALA A 79 16.46 8.80 -2.60
CA ALA A 79 16.85 8.29 -3.91
C ALA A 79 15.71 8.42 -4.92
N THR A 80 15.99 8.96 -6.10
CA THR A 80 15.02 9.21 -7.17
C THR A 80 14.99 8.13 -8.25
N HIS A 81 15.76 7.05 -8.09
CA HIS A 81 15.78 5.94 -9.03
C HIS A 81 14.38 5.32 -9.17
N VAL A 82 13.95 5.10 -10.40
CA VAL A 82 12.70 4.43 -10.75
C VAL A 82 13.04 3.28 -11.70
N SER A 83 12.39 2.13 -11.53
CA SER A 83 12.61 0.99 -12.43
C SER A 83 11.94 1.20 -13.79
N ASP A 84 12.33 0.42 -14.79
CA ASP A 84 11.76 0.48 -16.14
C ASP A 84 10.23 0.29 -16.15
N ALA A 85 9.72 -0.55 -15.25
CA ALA A 85 8.27 -0.73 -15.06
C ALA A 85 7.56 0.57 -14.62
N HIS A 86 8.20 1.37 -13.77
CA HIS A 86 7.66 2.66 -13.35
C HIS A 86 7.74 3.71 -14.46
N VAL A 87 8.78 3.66 -15.31
CA VAL A 87 8.88 4.50 -16.50
C VAL A 87 7.72 4.19 -17.46
N LEU A 88 7.50 2.91 -17.76
CA LEU A 88 6.39 2.45 -18.61
C LEU A 88 5.02 2.82 -18.02
N TYR A 89 4.87 2.73 -16.71
CA TYR A 89 3.67 3.23 -16.02
C TYR A 89 3.43 4.71 -16.33
N CYS A 90 4.44 5.57 -16.12
CA CYS A 90 4.34 7.02 -16.34
C CYS A 90 4.07 7.40 -17.80
N GLU A 91 4.54 6.62 -18.76
CA GLU A 91 4.25 6.84 -20.18
C GLU A 91 2.76 6.74 -20.49
N ARG A 92 2.03 5.83 -19.82
CA ARG A 92 0.61 5.55 -20.06
C ARG A 92 -0.33 6.21 -19.05
N ALA A 93 0.15 6.54 -17.85
CA ALA A 93 -0.65 7.09 -16.77
C ALA A 93 -1.05 8.57 -17.01
N PRO A 94 -2.30 8.97 -16.68
CA PRO A 94 -2.68 10.36 -16.48
C PRO A 94 -1.76 11.09 -15.52
N LEU A 95 -1.62 12.42 -15.68
CA LEU A 95 -0.81 13.24 -14.78
C LEU A 95 -1.27 13.15 -13.32
N ALA A 96 -2.58 13.04 -13.08
CA ALA A 96 -3.16 12.95 -11.74
C ALA A 96 -2.68 11.72 -10.93
N ILE A 97 -2.28 10.64 -11.62
CA ILE A 97 -1.79 9.42 -11.00
C ILE A 97 -0.33 9.09 -11.36
N GLY A 98 0.39 10.07 -11.91
CA GLY A 98 1.81 9.93 -12.26
C GLY A 98 2.70 9.82 -11.03
N ILE A 99 3.86 9.18 -11.19
CA ILE A 99 4.84 9.07 -10.11
C ILE A 99 5.53 10.42 -9.92
N ASP A 100 5.51 10.93 -8.70
CA ASP A 100 6.39 12.03 -8.29
C ASP A 100 7.71 11.45 -7.75
N PRO A 101 8.85 11.62 -8.46
CA PRO A 101 10.11 11.00 -8.05
C PRO A 101 10.65 11.55 -6.72
N LEU A 102 10.13 12.69 -6.24
CA LEU A 102 10.59 13.33 -5.00
C LEU A 102 9.94 12.77 -3.74
N TYR A 103 8.89 11.95 -3.87
CA TYR A 103 8.10 11.50 -2.73
C TYR A 103 7.79 10.01 -2.75
N TYR A 104 7.67 9.46 -1.54
CA TYR A 104 6.91 8.24 -1.31
C TYR A 104 5.53 8.59 -0.75
N TYR A 105 4.55 7.77 -1.10
CA TYR A 105 3.22 7.77 -0.51
C TYR A 105 3.15 6.67 0.55
N GLY A 106 2.76 7.04 1.75
CA GLY A 106 2.56 6.13 2.88
C GLY A 106 1.08 5.94 3.17
N PHE A 107 0.67 4.70 3.37
CA PHE A 107 -0.68 4.31 3.78
C PHE A 107 -0.57 3.57 5.11
N ALA A 108 -1.13 4.15 6.16
CA ALA A 108 -1.04 3.62 7.52
C ALA A 108 -2.38 3.07 7.98
N HIS A 109 -2.34 1.90 8.60
CA HIS A 109 -3.43 1.34 9.40
C HIS A 109 -2.96 1.25 10.85
N PHE A 110 -3.50 2.14 11.67
CA PHE A 110 -3.18 2.24 13.08
C PHE A 110 -4.23 1.52 13.92
N ARG A 111 -3.79 0.63 14.81
CA ARG A 111 -4.65 -0.03 15.81
C ARG A 111 -4.29 0.46 17.20
N GLN A 112 -5.32 0.88 17.92
CA GLN A 112 -5.25 1.09 19.37
C GLN A 112 -6.28 0.26 20.09
N GLN A 113 -5.84 -0.49 21.10
CA GLN A 113 -6.70 -1.28 21.97
C GLN A 113 -6.30 -1.09 23.43
N LYS A 114 -7.29 -1.06 24.33
CA LYS A 114 -7.00 -1.06 25.76
C LYS A 114 -6.41 -2.41 26.18
N ASP A 115 -5.27 -2.37 26.83
CA ASP A 115 -4.59 -3.55 27.36
C ASP A 115 -4.01 -3.21 28.74
N ALA A 116 -4.66 -3.70 29.78
CA ALA A 116 -4.28 -3.45 31.17
C ALA A 116 -3.00 -4.17 31.58
N THR A 117 -2.51 -5.11 30.77
CA THR A 117 -1.25 -5.82 31.04
C THR A 117 -0.03 -4.97 30.66
N LEU A 118 -0.23 -3.95 29.81
CA LEU A 118 0.82 -3.03 29.38
C LEU A 118 0.94 -1.83 30.34
N PRO A 119 2.15 -1.29 30.60
CA PRO A 119 2.35 -0.19 31.55
C PRO A 119 1.54 1.08 31.24
N ARG A 120 1.24 1.35 29.96
CA ARG A 120 0.41 2.48 29.53
C ARG A 120 -1.10 2.20 29.50
N GLY A 121 -1.51 0.95 29.68
CA GLY A 121 -2.91 0.54 29.59
C GLY A 121 -3.44 0.44 28.15
N TYR A 122 -2.60 0.63 27.13
CA TYR A 122 -2.97 0.57 25.72
C TYR A 122 -1.88 -0.10 24.87
N TYR A 123 -2.33 -0.96 23.96
CA TYR A 123 -1.58 -1.46 22.83
C TYR A 123 -1.73 -0.47 21.66
N GLN A 124 -0.61 -0.06 21.07
CA GLN A 124 -0.59 0.84 19.93
C GLN A 124 0.43 0.34 18.90
N LYS A 125 -0.06 -0.03 17.71
CA LYS A 125 0.78 -0.50 16.61
C LYS A 125 0.20 -0.04 15.28
N SER A 126 1.08 0.30 14.34
CA SER A 126 0.73 0.74 13.01
C SER A 126 1.39 -0.14 11.97
N LEU A 127 0.63 -0.51 10.94
CA LEU A 127 1.15 -1.14 9.73
C LEU A 127 1.16 -0.08 8.62
N ILE A 128 2.27 0.07 7.93
CA ILE A 128 2.46 1.15 6.95
C ILE A 128 2.94 0.56 5.62
N LEU A 129 2.23 0.84 4.55
CA LEU A 129 2.65 0.52 3.17
C LEU A 129 3.26 1.77 2.54
N ILE A 130 4.45 1.65 1.98
CA ILE A 130 5.17 2.70 1.28
C ILE A 130 5.23 2.38 -0.21
N THR A 131 4.84 3.30 -1.08
CA THR A 131 4.82 3.11 -2.54
C THR A 131 5.16 4.39 -3.30
N LEU A 132 5.51 4.23 -4.57
CA LEU A 132 5.65 5.32 -5.55
C LEU A 132 4.34 5.67 -6.25
N LEU A 133 3.38 4.75 -6.25
CA LEU A 133 2.16 4.88 -7.03
C LEU A 133 1.07 5.57 -6.19
N PRO A 134 0.53 6.73 -6.61
CA PRO A 134 -0.52 7.44 -5.86
C PRO A 134 -1.93 6.86 -6.11
N LEU A 135 -2.09 5.54 -5.97
CA LEU A 135 -3.37 4.83 -6.17
C LEU A 135 -4.13 4.68 -4.84
N PHE A 136 -4.62 5.80 -4.31
CA PHE A 136 -5.10 5.89 -2.92
C PHE A 136 -6.12 4.83 -2.53
N ASN A 137 -7.20 4.67 -3.30
CA ASN A 137 -8.26 3.70 -2.97
C ASN A 137 -7.75 2.26 -2.99
N LEU A 138 -6.87 1.93 -3.94
CA LEU A 138 -6.26 0.61 -4.02
C LEU A 138 -5.38 0.32 -2.80
N TYR A 139 -4.50 1.26 -2.43
CA TYR A 139 -3.59 1.04 -1.31
C TYR A 139 -4.25 1.12 0.05
N SER A 140 -5.31 1.93 0.21
CA SER A 140 -6.17 1.89 1.41
C SER A 140 -6.82 0.51 1.58
N LEU A 141 -7.35 -0.09 0.51
CA LEU A 141 -7.90 -1.44 0.57
C LEU A 141 -6.83 -2.49 0.91
N ILE A 142 -5.66 -2.38 0.26
CA ILE A 142 -4.55 -3.32 0.48
C ILE A 142 -4.08 -3.25 1.93
N ILE A 143 -3.80 -2.05 2.47
CA ILE A 143 -3.29 -1.93 3.84
C ILE A 143 -4.31 -2.43 4.87
N ASP A 144 -5.60 -2.16 4.69
CA ASP A 144 -6.64 -2.66 5.59
C ASP A 144 -6.74 -4.19 5.55
N THR A 145 -6.59 -4.79 4.37
CA THR A 145 -6.59 -6.25 4.19
C THR A 145 -5.39 -6.89 4.89
N ILE A 146 -4.19 -6.33 4.69
CA ILE A 146 -2.97 -6.86 5.31
C ILE A 146 -2.99 -6.63 6.83
N ALA A 147 -3.42 -5.45 7.30
CA ALA A 147 -3.52 -5.13 8.71
C ALA A 147 -4.49 -6.06 9.45
N THR A 148 -5.65 -6.35 8.85
CA THR A 148 -6.62 -7.29 9.41
C THR A 148 -5.99 -8.66 9.65
N ALA A 149 -5.26 -9.20 8.67
CA ALA A 149 -4.59 -10.49 8.80
C ALA A 149 -3.39 -10.43 9.77
N PHE A 150 -2.61 -9.35 9.73
CA PHE A 150 -1.47 -9.12 10.63
C PHE A 150 -1.90 -9.10 12.10
N PHE A 151 -2.97 -8.41 12.45
CA PHE A 151 -3.41 -8.41 13.84
C PHE A 151 -4.09 -9.71 14.28
N GLN A 152 -4.44 -10.60 13.35
CA GLN A 152 -4.97 -11.92 13.66
C GLN A 152 -3.85 -12.98 13.79
N SER A 153 -2.81 -12.88 12.97
CA SER A 153 -1.81 -13.96 12.78
C SER A 153 -0.35 -13.51 12.84
N GLY A 154 -0.09 -12.22 13.03
CA GLY A 154 1.24 -11.63 13.18
C GLY A 154 1.99 -11.47 11.86
N GLU A 155 3.32 -11.42 11.97
CA GLU A 155 4.26 -11.26 10.86
C GLU A 155 4.06 -12.22 9.68
N PRO A 156 3.71 -13.51 9.88
CA PRO A 156 3.47 -14.43 8.76
C PRO A 156 2.41 -13.97 7.76
N ALA A 157 1.42 -13.16 8.18
CA ALA A 157 0.46 -12.57 7.26
C ALA A 157 1.08 -11.50 6.35
N VAL A 158 2.02 -10.71 6.85
CA VAL A 158 2.72 -9.69 6.05
C VAL A 158 3.65 -10.38 5.06
N GLU A 159 4.36 -11.41 5.49
CA GLU A 159 5.21 -12.23 4.62
C GLU A 159 4.39 -12.88 3.49
N ALA A 160 3.25 -13.49 3.82
CA ALA A 160 2.34 -14.07 2.83
C ALA A 160 1.79 -12.99 1.88
N ALA A 161 1.47 -11.80 2.37
CA ALA A 161 1.06 -10.68 1.53
C ALA A 161 2.17 -10.28 0.55
N CYS A 162 3.41 -10.11 1.02
CA CYS A 162 4.56 -9.82 0.15
C CYS A 162 4.71 -10.87 -0.96
N HIS A 163 4.60 -12.16 -0.63
CA HIS A 163 4.67 -13.24 -1.62
C HIS A 163 3.52 -13.23 -2.63
N HIS A 164 2.30 -12.87 -2.23
CA HIS A 164 1.18 -12.71 -3.16
C HIS A 164 1.39 -11.52 -4.10
N ILE A 165 1.84 -10.38 -3.55
CA ILE A 165 2.11 -9.15 -4.31
C ILE A 165 3.26 -9.37 -5.30
N ASP A 166 4.28 -10.14 -4.94
CA ASP A 166 5.38 -10.49 -5.85
C ASP A 166 4.95 -11.39 -7.02
N GLN A 167 3.72 -11.91 -7.01
CA GLN A 167 3.14 -12.65 -8.14
C GLN A 167 2.25 -11.77 -9.03
N TRP A 168 2.01 -10.52 -8.67
CA TRP A 168 1.13 -9.64 -9.44
C TRP A 168 1.70 -9.30 -10.82
N PRO A 169 0.83 -9.08 -11.82
CA PRO A 169 1.25 -8.50 -13.09
C PRO A 169 1.82 -7.10 -12.87
N ALA A 170 2.57 -6.58 -13.84
CA ALA A 170 3.02 -5.19 -13.79
C ALA A 170 1.80 -4.23 -13.75
N PRO A 171 1.87 -3.11 -13.00
CA PRO A 171 0.80 -2.13 -12.94
C PRO A 171 0.72 -1.35 -14.25
N ILE A 172 0.11 -1.89 -15.28
CA ILE A 172 0.09 -1.24 -16.60
C ILE A 172 -1.23 -0.44 -16.75
N PRO A 173 -1.18 0.90 -16.89
CA PRO A 173 -2.38 1.71 -17.08
C PRO A 173 -3.19 1.32 -18.31
N GLY A 174 -4.49 1.17 -18.15
CA GLY A 174 -5.45 0.85 -19.20
C GLY A 174 -5.81 -0.63 -19.31
N GLU A 175 -5.08 -1.51 -18.62
CA GLU A 175 -5.31 -2.97 -18.64
C GLU A 175 -6.09 -3.43 -17.39
N PRO A 176 -7.00 -4.42 -17.54
CA PRO A 176 -7.67 -5.01 -16.40
C PRO A 176 -6.68 -5.86 -15.59
N LEU A 177 -6.82 -5.81 -14.27
CA LEU A 177 -5.92 -6.43 -13.31
C LEU A 177 -6.70 -7.28 -12.32
N ASN A 178 -6.17 -8.46 -12.04
CA ASN A 178 -6.62 -9.34 -10.97
C ASN A 178 -5.47 -9.51 -10.00
N LEU A 179 -5.63 -9.02 -8.77
CA LEU A 179 -4.57 -8.94 -7.77
C LEU A 179 -4.97 -9.82 -6.57
N PRO A 180 -4.49 -11.09 -6.51
CA PRO A 180 -4.74 -11.96 -5.38
C PRO A 180 -4.04 -11.44 -4.12
N LEU A 181 -4.75 -11.39 -2.99
CA LEU A 181 -4.19 -10.96 -1.72
C LEU A 181 -4.92 -11.66 -0.57
N LEU A 182 -4.21 -12.50 0.17
CA LEU A 182 -4.68 -13.08 1.44
C LEU A 182 -6.09 -13.73 1.35
N GLY A 183 -6.33 -14.51 0.28
CA GLY A 183 -7.60 -15.19 0.04
C GLY A 183 -8.66 -14.35 -0.67
N HIS A 184 -8.38 -13.08 -0.95
CA HIS A 184 -9.20 -12.20 -1.77
C HIS A 184 -8.61 -12.02 -3.18
N ILE A 185 -9.46 -11.65 -4.14
CA ILE A 185 -9.05 -11.20 -5.46
C ILE A 185 -9.54 -9.77 -5.63
N ILE A 186 -8.61 -8.83 -5.80
CA ILE A 186 -8.93 -7.43 -6.09
C ILE A 186 -8.94 -7.28 -7.61
N GLU A 187 -10.12 -7.02 -8.18
CA GLU A 187 -10.30 -6.73 -9.60
C GLU A 187 -10.31 -5.20 -9.80
N CYS A 188 -9.39 -4.68 -10.61
CA CYS A 188 -9.33 -3.25 -10.87
C CYS A 188 -8.77 -2.93 -12.26
N ARG A 189 -8.82 -1.67 -12.66
CA ARG A 189 -8.15 -1.15 -13.86
C ARG A 189 -7.57 0.22 -13.53
N ILE A 190 -6.28 0.40 -13.75
CA ILE A 190 -5.62 1.69 -13.61
C ILE A 190 -6.00 2.56 -14.83
N PRO A 191 -6.47 3.80 -14.66
CA PRO A 191 -6.83 4.64 -15.80
C PRO A 191 -5.60 5.03 -16.63
N CYS A 192 -5.76 5.15 -17.94
CA CYS A 192 -4.70 5.58 -18.87
C CYS A 192 -5.01 6.95 -19.47
N LYS A 193 -4.02 7.57 -20.14
CA LYS A 193 -4.18 8.89 -20.79
C LYS A 193 -5.38 8.95 -21.75
N ALA A 194 -5.68 7.86 -22.46
CA ALA A 194 -6.81 7.78 -23.38
C ALA A 194 -8.18 7.91 -22.67
N ASP A 195 -8.27 7.59 -21.38
CA ASP A 195 -9.51 7.72 -20.61
C ASP A 195 -9.87 9.19 -20.34
N ILE A 196 -8.87 10.09 -20.30
CA ILE A 196 -9.06 11.54 -20.09
C ILE A 196 -9.71 12.18 -21.33
N GLU A 197 -9.46 11.63 -22.51
CA GLU A 197 -9.96 12.15 -23.78
C GLU A 197 -11.43 11.78 -24.06
N LEU A 198 -12.05 10.94 -23.21
CA LEU A 198 -13.48 10.63 -23.25
C LEU A 198 -14.25 11.43 -22.18
N PRO A 199 -15.02 12.49 -22.53
CA PRO A 199 -15.61 13.40 -21.54
C PRO A 199 -16.79 12.84 -20.72
N ASN A 200 -17.09 11.54 -20.73
CA ASN A 200 -18.33 11.03 -20.17
C ASN A 200 -18.18 9.63 -19.58
N ARG A 201 -17.69 9.53 -18.34
CA ARG A 201 -18.24 8.62 -17.32
C ARG A 201 -17.96 9.18 -15.93
N LEU A 202 -18.91 9.94 -15.39
CA LEU A 202 -19.11 10.03 -13.95
C LEU A 202 -19.34 8.60 -13.44
N SER A 203 -18.34 7.99 -12.82
CA SER A 203 -18.54 6.73 -12.11
C SER A 203 -18.65 7.04 -10.63
N SER A 204 -19.88 6.89 -10.12
CA SER A 204 -20.17 6.88 -8.70
C SER A 204 -19.39 5.74 -8.04
N VAL A 205 -18.79 6.02 -6.88
CA VAL A 205 -18.01 5.06 -6.10
C VAL A 205 -18.97 4.04 -5.48
N ASP A 206 -19.10 2.88 -6.11
CA ASP A 206 -19.89 1.75 -5.60
C ASP A 206 -18.94 0.62 -5.18
N PHE A 207 -18.73 0.46 -3.87
CA PHE A 207 -18.16 -0.78 -3.33
C PHE A 207 -19.20 -1.90 -3.46
N LYS A 208 -19.14 -2.69 -4.53
CA LYS A 208 -19.98 -3.89 -4.67
C LYS A 208 -19.12 -5.13 -4.49
N ARG A 209 -19.27 -5.80 -3.34
CA ARG A 209 -19.02 -7.26 -3.28
C ARG A 209 -19.94 -7.89 -4.32
N ARG A 210 -19.39 -8.61 -5.30
CA ARG A 210 -20.23 -9.41 -6.18
C ARG A 210 -20.93 -10.46 -5.32
N SER A 211 -22.26 -10.46 -5.33
CA SER A 211 -23.08 -11.42 -4.60
C SER A 211 -22.81 -12.88 -4.98
N ASP A 212 -22.17 -13.11 -6.13
CA ASP A 212 -21.84 -14.44 -6.67
C ASP A 212 -20.46 -14.98 -6.25
N GLN A 213 -19.58 -14.15 -5.67
CA GLN A 213 -18.26 -14.58 -5.18
C GLN A 213 -17.84 -13.78 -3.92
N PRO A 214 -17.86 -14.37 -2.72
CA PRO A 214 -17.62 -13.64 -1.47
C PRO A 214 -16.19 -13.08 -1.34
N ASN A 215 -15.23 -13.62 -2.11
CA ASN A 215 -13.82 -13.25 -2.03
C ASN A 215 -13.35 -12.26 -3.11
N CYS A 216 -14.24 -11.87 -4.03
CA CYS A 216 -13.92 -10.94 -5.12
C CYS A 216 -14.30 -9.51 -4.73
N VAL A 217 -13.34 -8.59 -4.82
CA VAL A 217 -13.54 -7.16 -4.56
C VAL A 217 -13.26 -6.38 -5.84
N ALA A 218 -14.30 -5.78 -6.42
CA ALA A 218 -14.14 -4.92 -7.59
C ALA A 218 -13.95 -3.46 -7.16
N LEU A 219 -12.88 -2.82 -7.64
CA LEU A 219 -12.63 -1.40 -7.45
C LEU A 219 -13.05 -0.62 -8.71
N SER A 220 -14.05 0.24 -8.56
CA SER A 220 -14.53 1.12 -9.64
C SER A 220 -13.56 2.25 -9.98
N SER A 221 -12.81 2.75 -8.98
CA SER A 221 -11.69 3.67 -9.17
C SER A 221 -10.53 3.31 -8.25
N VAL A 222 -9.31 3.26 -8.82
CA VAL A 222 -8.06 3.03 -8.07
C VAL A 222 -7.50 4.32 -7.46
N HIS A 223 -8.00 5.49 -7.86
CA HIS A 223 -7.54 6.79 -7.38
C HIS A 223 -8.72 7.69 -7.00
N GLU A 224 -8.66 8.28 -5.81
CA GLU A 224 -9.35 9.51 -5.44
C GLU A 224 -8.64 10.08 -4.20
N PRO A 225 -8.20 11.35 -4.24
CA PRO A 225 -8.84 12.31 -3.34
C PRO A 225 -8.90 13.72 -3.92
N ASP A 226 -10.12 14.25 -4.15
CA ASP A 226 -10.37 15.69 -4.16
C ASP A 226 -10.92 16.11 -2.80
N LEU A 227 -10.03 16.46 -1.87
CA LEU A 227 -10.37 17.34 -0.75
C LEU A 227 -9.20 18.30 -0.57
N CYS A 228 -9.26 19.38 -1.33
CA CYS A 228 -8.68 20.66 -0.91
C CYS A 228 -9.24 20.99 0.48
N LEU A 229 -8.38 21.01 1.48
CA LEU A 229 -8.55 21.87 2.65
C LEU A 229 -7.61 23.07 2.50
#